data_AF-E9JBG6-F1
#
_entry.id   AF-E9JBG6-F1
#
_cell.length_a   1.000
_cell.length_b   1.000
_cell.length_c   1.000
_cell.angle_alpha   90.00
_cell.angle_beta   90.00
_cell.angle_gamma   90.00
#
_symmetry.space_group_name_H-M   'P 1'
#
loop_
_entity.id
_entity.type
_entity.pdbx_description
1 polymer ?
#
loop_
_entity_poly.entity_id
_entity_poly.type
_entity_poly.pdbx_seq_one_letter_code
_entity_poly.pdbx_strand_id
1 'polypeptide(L)'
;TSPDSARILGRKFPLTLTSYKWIDIDISVRSVSCSVEMSLGDTRGNRIILPYRTWRTLIEKRVHIERFVQSTETSSSLTIHDLNEQLVNLNDQSIIKLTLHDACIYLKPATVLFLYELEHCIE
;
A
#
# COMPACT_ATOMS: atom_id res chain seq x y z
N THR A 1 5.36 3.70 19.23
CA THR A 1 5.63 2.26 19.45
C THR A 1 5.14 1.92 20.84
N SER A 2 4.25 0.92 20.97
CA SER A 2 3.85 0.40 22.29
C SER A 2 5.06 -0.32 22.92
N PRO A 3 5.32 -0.18 24.23
CA PRO A 3 6.53 -0.71 24.88
C PRO A 3 6.70 -2.24 24.79
N ASP A 4 5.64 -3.00 24.46
CA ASP A 4 5.64 -4.47 24.47
C ASP A 4 5.81 -5.14 23.09
N SER A 5 6.24 -4.38 22.07
CA SER A 5 6.45 -4.92 20.71
C SER A 5 7.92 -4.86 20.33
N ALA A 6 8.53 -6.04 20.10
CA ALA A 6 9.90 -6.15 19.60
C ALA A 6 9.87 -6.42 18.08
N ARG A 7 10.44 -5.52 17.27
CA ARG A 7 10.64 -5.73 15.83
C ARG A 7 11.78 -6.73 15.65
N ILE A 8 11.47 -7.89 15.06
CA ILE A 8 12.43 -8.97 14.81
C ILE A 8 13.06 -8.81 13.43
N LEU A 9 12.23 -8.50 12.43
CA LEU A 9 12.67 -8.30 11.06
C LEU A 9 11.93 -7.10 10.49
N GLY A 10 12.63 -6.33 9.66
CA GLY A 10 12.05 -5.22 8.91
C GLY A 10 12.73 -5.08 7.58
N ARG A 11 11.95 -4.96 6.51
CA ARG A 11 12.50 -4.69 5.18
C ARG A 11 11.68 -3.63 4.47
N LYS A 12 12.38 -2.56 4.10
CA LYS A 12 11.84 -1.45 3.34
C LYS A 12 12.21 -1.58 1.86
N PHE A 13 11.20 -1.59 1.00
CA PHE A 13 11.35 -1.63 -0.44
C PHE A 13 10.99 -0.27 -1.05
N PRO A 14 11.87 0.33 -1.87
CA PRO A 14 11.53 1.54 -2.60
C PRO A 14 10.52 1.20 -3.71
N LEU A 15 9.42 1.95 -3.80
CA LEU A 15 8.42 1.81 -4.86
C LEU A 15 8.67 2.76 -6.05
N THR A 16 9.67 3.62 -5.91
CA THR A 16 10.10 4.59 -6.93
C THR A 16 11.61 4.64 -6.95
N LEU A 17 12.22 4.96 -8.09
CA LEU A 17 13.69 5.09 -8.22
C LEU A 17 14.29 6.07 -7.21
N THR A 18 13.58 7.15 -6.89
CA THR A 18 14.01 8.16 -5.91
C THR A 18 13.76 7.74 -4.46
N SER A 19 13.21 6.54 -4.23
CA SER A 19 12.76 6.05 -2.91
C SER A 19 11.76 6.97 -2.21
N TYR A 20 11.11 7.87 -2.96
CA TYR A 20 10.15 8.83 -2.45
C TYR A 20 8.89 8.14 -1.91
N LYS A 21 8.48 7.04 -2.55
CA LYS A 21 7.44 6.10 -2.07
C LYS A 21 8.09 4.78 -1.68
N TRP A 22 7.54 4.13 -0.67
CA TRP A 22 8.08 2.89 -0.14
C TRP A 22 6.98 2.00 0.47
N ILE A 23 7.26 0.70 0.53
CA ILE A 23 6.55 -0.27 1.39
C ILE A 23 7.55 -0.79 2.44
N ASP A 24 7.14 -0.81 3.70
CA ASP A 24 7.89 -1.41 4.80
C ASP A 24 7.12 -2.60 5.33
N ILE A 25 7.79 -3.74 5.44
CA ILE A 25 7.25 -5.01 5.93
C ILE A 25 7.99 -5.35 7.21
N ASP A 26 7.23 -5.40 8.30
CA ASP A 26 7.74 -5.59 9.65
C ASP A 26 7.15 -6.82 10.29
N ILE A 27 8.02 -7.63 10.85
CA ILE A 27 7.64 -8.75 11.69
C ILE A 27 7.95 -8.33 13.13
N SER A 28 6.90 -8.18 13.91
CA SER A 28 7.01 -7.84 15.32
C SER A 28 6.41 -8.92 16.18
N VAL A 29 7.03 -9.18 17.33
CA VAL A 29 6.45 -10.03 18.36
C VAL A 29 5.88 -9.15 19.46
N ARG A 30 4.59 -9.37 19.74
CA ARG A 30 3.89 -8.78 20.88
C ARG A 30 3.56 -9.90 21.85
N SER A 31 4.28 -9.95 22.97
CA SER A 31 4.15 -11.03 23.96
C SER A 31 4.35 -12.42 23.30
N VAL A 32 3.34 -13.30 23.31
CA VAL A 32 3.40 -14.65 22.72
C VAL A 32 2.96 -14.73 21.26
N SER A 33 2.60 -13.60 20.61
CA SER A 33 2.15 -13.59 19.22
C SER A 33 3.13 -12.87 18.30
N CYS A 34 3.30 -13.42 17.09
CA CYS A 34 4.03 -12.80 16.00
C CYS A 34 3.04 -12.18 15.02
N SER A 35 3.25 -10.94 14.64
CA SER A 35 2.41 -10.22 13.67
C SER A 35 3.26 -9.62 12.55
N VAL A 36 2.73 -9.70 11.33
CA VAL A 36 3.27 -8.97 10.18
C VAL A 36 2.50 -7.66 10.06
N GLU A 37 3.22 -6.55 10.25
CA GLU A 37 2.74 -5.20 9.96
C GLU A 37 3.30 -4.76 8.61
N MET A 38 2.45 -4.28 7.71
CA MET A 38 2.90 -3.62 6.49
C MET A 38 2.52 -2.17 6.54
N SER A 39 3.34 -1.32 5.92
CA SER A 39 2.95 0.06 5.71
C SER A 39 3.45 0.61 4.39
N LEU A 40 2.58 1.36 3.73
CA LEU A 40 2.92 2.14 2.55
C LEU A 40 3.14 3.56 3.01
N GLY A 41 4.23 4.19 2.58
CA GLY A 41 4.54 5.53 2.99
C GLY A 41 5.32 6.33 1.97
N ASP A 42 5.48 7.61 2.29
CA ASP A 42 6.33 8.52 1.53
C ASP A 42 7.28 9.32 2.41
N THR A 43 8.18 10.06 1.78
CA THR A 43 9.18 10.89 2.49
C THR A 43 8.58 12.15 3.13
N ARG A 44 7.31 12.48 2.86
CA ARG A 44 6.60 13.61 3.47
C ARG A 44 5.90 13.24 4.77
N GLY A 45 6.01 11.98 5.20
CA GLY A 45 5.39 11.48 6.42
C GLY A 45 3.99 10.91 6.25
N ASN A 46 3.46 10.84 5.02
CA ASN A 46 2.21 10.14 4.78
C ASN A 46 2.46 8.64 4.91
N ARG A 47 1.62 7.94 5.67
CA ARG A 47 1.73 6.49 5.89
C ARG A 47 0.35 5.88 6.09
N ILE A 48 0.09 4.78 5.40
CA ILE A 48 -1.04 3.89 5.71
C ILE A 48 -0.48 2.57 6.28
N ILE A 49 -1.08 2.08 7.35
CA ILE A 49 -0.77 0.75 7.90
C ILE A 49 -1.68 -0.24 7.19
N LEU A 50 -1.13 -1.14 6.39
CA LEU A 50 -1.87 -2.05 5.54
C LEU A 50 -1.99 -3.42 6.24
N PRO A 51 -3.19 -3.84 6.67
CA PRO A 51 -3.38 -5.17 7.23
C PRO A 51 -3.07 -6.26 6.21
N TYR A 52 -2.51 -7.39 6.67
CA TYR A 52 -2.20 -8.53 5.80
C TYR A 52 -3.42 -9.05 5.02
N ARG A 53 -4.61 -9.08 5.64
CA ARG A 53 -5.87 -9.43 4.96
C ARG A 53 -6.17 -8.52 3.77
N THR A 54 -5.87 -7.23 3.91
CA THR A 54 -6.14 -6.21 2.89
C THR A 54 -5.14 -6.34 1.74
N TRP A 55 -3.87 -6.58 2.06
CA TRP A 55 -2.84 -6.92 1.07
C TRP A 55 -3.22 -8.14 0.24
N ARG A 56 -3.59 -9.25 0.89
CA ARG A 56 -4.03 -10.47 0.19
C ARG A 56 -5.15 -10.19 -0.80
N THR A 57 -6.18 -9.46 -0.38
CA THR A 57 -7.29 -9.11 -1.29
C THR A 57 -6.88 -8.12 -2.39
N LEU A 58 -5.91 -7.23 -2.13
CA LEU A 58 -5.34 -6.35 -3.16
C LEU A 58 -4.66 -7.19 -4.26
N ILE A 59 -3.85 -8.17 -3.88
CA ILE A 59 -3.18 -9.11 -4.80
C ILE A 59 -4.22 -9.95 -5.57
N GLU A 60 -5.20 -10.56 -4.88
CA GLU A 60 -6.26 -11.36 -5.51
C GLU A 60 -7.06 -10.55 -6.54
N LYS A 61 -7.19 -9.24 -6.34
CA LYS A 61 -7.88 -8.32 -7.26
C LYS A 61 -6.97 -7.64 -8.28
N ARG A 62 -5.71 -8.08 -8.45
CA ARG A 62 -4.73 -7.50 -9.41
C ARG A 62 -5.35 -7.20 -10.78
N VAL A 63 -5.98 -8.18 -11.42
CA VAL A 63 -6.57 -8.03 -12.77
C VAL A 63 -7.65 -6.94 -12.81
N HIS A 64 -8.45 -6.82 -11.74
CA HIS A 64 -9.49 -5.81 -11.64
C HIS A 64 -8.88 -4.42 -11.45
N ILE A 65 -7.83 -4.32 -10.64
CA ILE A 65 -7.13 -3.05 -10.37
C ILE A 65 -6.33 -2.61 -11.59
N GLU A 66 -5.64 -3.51 -12.28
CA GLU A 66 -4.94 -3.22 -13.55
C GLU A 66 -5.90 -2.60 -14.59
N ARG A 67 -7.11 -3.16 -14.73
CA ARG A 67 -8.16 -2.59 -15.58
C ARG A 67 -8.66 -1.23 -15.08
N PHE A 68 -8.83 -1.09 -13.78
CA PHE A 68 -9.22 0.17 -13.14
C PHE A 68 -8.19 1.28 -13.37
N VAL A 69 -6.90 0.97 -13.22
CA VAL A 69 -5.77 1.88 -13.46
C VAL A 69 -5.70 2.33 -14.93
N GLN A 70 -6.11 1.48 -15.86
CA GLN A 70 -6.16 1.78 -17.29
C GLN A 70 -7.44 2.52 -17.71
N SER A 71 -8.43 2.64 -16.82
CA SER A 71 -9.66 3.37 -17.11
C SER A 71 -9.39 4.87 -17.26
N THR A 72 -10.05 5.49 -18.24
CA THR A 72 -9.99 6.95 -18.47
C THR A 72 -11.02 7.71 -17.62
N GLU A 73 -11.90 7.00 -16.90
CA GLU A 73 -12.89 7.61 -16.02
C GLU A 73 -12.27 8.09 -14.70
N THR A 74 -12.04 9.40 -14.65
CA THR A 74 -11.36 10.16 -13.59
C THR A 74 -12.11 10.22 -12.25
N SER A 75 -13.09 9.37 -12.02
CA SER A 75 -13.90 9.34 -10.79
C SER A 75 -14.33 7.93 -10.36
N SER A 76 -13.67 6.91 -10.91
CA SER A 76 -13.90 5.54 -10.48
C SER A 76 -13.27 5.33 -9.09
N SER A 77 -13.99 4.61 -8.22
CA SER A 77 -13.50 4.21 -6.90
C SER A 77 -13.79 2.73 -6.63
N LEU A 78 -12.85 2.04 -6.02
CA LEU A 78 -12.97 0.65 -5.59
C LEU A 78 -12.68 0.55 -4.10
N THR A 79 -13.53 -0.16 -3.36
CA THR A 79 -13.29 -0.42 -1.94
C THR A 79 -12.94 -1.90 -1.74
N ILE A 80 -11.85 -2.15 -1.02
CA ILE A 80 -11.36 -3.46 -0.61
C ILE A 80 -11.22 -3.46 0.90
N HIS A 81 -12.14 -4.13 1.60
CA HIS A 81 -12.28 -4.01 3.05
C HIS A 81 -12.38 -2.53 3.45
N ASP A 82 -11.42 -2.04 4.22
CA ASP A 82 -11.34 -0.65 4.68
C ASP A 82 -10.48 0.24 3.74
N LEU A 83 -9.83 -0.35 2.73
CA LEU A 83 -8.99 0.35 1.76
C LEU A 83 -9.84 0.86 0.60
N ASN A 84 -9.90 2.17 0.43
CA ASN A 84 -10.51 2.81 -0.73
C ASN A 84 -9.42 3.22 -1.73
N GLU A 85 -9.58 2.76 -2.97
CA GLU A 85 -8.75 3.13 -4.11
C GLU A 85 -9.56 4.06 -5.00
N GLN A 86 -9.02 5.24 -5.28
CA GLN A 86 -9.70 6.24 -6.09
C GLN A 86 -8.75 6.75 -7.18
N LEU A 87 -9.22 6.80 -8.41
CA LEU A 87 -8.52 7.47 -9.49
C LEU A 87 -8.81 8.98 -9.39
N VAL A 88 -7.77 9.79 -9.22
CA VAL A 88 -7.87 11.25 -9.11
C VAL A 88 -6.96 11.91 -10.14
N ASN A 89 -7.36 13.08 -10.63
CA ASN A 89 -6.50 13.91 -11.48
C ASN A 89 -5.74 14.93 -10.62
N LEU A 90 -4.42 14.92 -10.69
CA LEU A 90 -3.54 15.90 -10.03
C LEU A 90 -2.52 16.41 -11.05
N ASN A 91 -2.56 17.71 -11.34
CA ASN A 91 -1.66 18.36 -12.31
C ASN A 91 -1.66 17.66 -13.69
N ASP A 92 -2.85 17.40 -14.23
CA ASP A 92 -3.07 16.70 -15.51
C ASP A 92 -2.51 15.27 -15.56
N GLN A 93 -2.25 14.67 -14.40
CA GLN A 93 -1.82 13.28 -14.26
C GLN A 93 -2.86 12.47 -13.51
N SER A 94 -3.14 11.27 -14.04
CA SER A 94 -3.92 10.25 -13.34
C SER A 94 -3.10 9.68 -12.19
N ILE A 95 -3.62 9.78 -10.98
CA ILE A 95 -3.00 9.34 -9.73
C ILE A 95 -3.99 8.45 -8.98
N ILE A 96 -3.47 7.40 -8.37
CA ILE A 96 -4.26 6.51 -7.51
C ILE A 96 -4.09 6.99 -6.08
N LYS A 97 -5.20 7.39 -5.46
CA LYS A 97 -5.29 7.68 -4.03
C LYS A 97 -5.72 6.42 -3.31
N LEU A 98 -4.84 5.89 -2.48
CA LEU A 98 -5.16 4.83 -1.52
C LEU A 98 -5.50 5.47 -0.19
N THR A 99 -6.71 5.22 0.33
CA THR A 99 -7.17 5.74 1.62
C THR A 99 -7.52 4.57 2.52
N LEU A 100 -7.02 4.58 3.75
CA LEU A 100 -7.30 3.56 4.75
C LEU A 100 -7.47 4.23 6.10
N HIS A 101 -8.67 4.13 6.67
CA HIS A 101 -9.10 4.95 7.80
C HIS A 101 -8.84 6.45 7.53
N ASP A 102 -8.19 7.16 8.44
CA ASP A 102 -7.93 8.60 8.35
C ASP A 102 -6.62 8.95 7.61
N ALA A 103 -5.97 7.97 6.99
CA ALA A 103 -4.70 8.16 6.30
C ALA A 103 -4.83 7.87 4.80
N CYS A 104 -4.03 8.57 3.98
CA CYS A 104 -3.97 8.29 2.54
C CYS A 104 -2.57 8.44 1.97
N ILE A 105 -2.35 7.77 0.84
CA ILE A 105 -1.15 7.90 0.03
C ILE A 105 -1.51 7.99 -1.44
N TYR A 106 -0.77 8.83 -2.16
CA TYR A 106 -0.93 9.04 -3.59
C TYR A 106 0.19 8.32 -4.34
N LEU A 107 -0.18 7.48 -5.29
CA LEU A 107 0.73 6.66 -6.09
C LEU A 107 0.43 6.85 -7.58
N LYS A 108 1.46 6.81 -8.41
CA LYS A 108 1.25 6.73 -9.86
C LYS A 108 0.72 5.34 -10.21
N PRO A 109 -0.10 5.20 -11.26
CA PRO A 109 -0.44 3.93 -11.91
C PRO A 109 0.71 2.90 -11.94
N ALA A 110 1.84 3.28 -12.52
CA ALA A 110 3.01 2.40 -12.62
C ALA A 110 3.59 1.97 -11.26
N THR A 111 3.46 2.82 -10.22
CA THR A 111 3.89 2.49 -8.86
C THR A 111 2.98 1.45 -8.21
N VAL A 112 1.67 1.51 -8.47
CA VAL A 112 0.72 0.48 -8.03
C VAL A 112 0.98 -0.83 -8.75
N LEU A 113 1.29 -0.80 -10.05
CA LEU A 113 1.68 -2.01 -10.78
C LEU A 113 2.95 -2.64 -10.20
N PHE A 114 3.96 -1.83 -9.91
CA PHE A 114 5.20 -2.32 -9.29
C PHE A 114 4.98 -2.89 -7.90
N LEU A 115 3.98 -2.41 -7.15
CA LEU A 115 3.63 -2.95 -5.84
C LEU A 115 3.27 -4.45 -5.93
N TYR A 116 2.61 -4.88 -7.01
CA TYR A 116 2.28 -6.29 -7.21
C TYR A 116 3.47 -7.19 -7.52
N GLU A 117 4.57 -6.64 -8.03
CA GLU A 117 5.81 -7.41 -8.24
C GLU A 117 6.45 -7.81 -6.90
N LEU A 118 6.01 -7.21 -5.79
CA LEU A 118 6.44 -7.54 -4.44
C LEU A 118 5.59 -8.63 -3.79
N GLU A 119 4.63 -9.24 -4.49
CA GLU A 119 3.76 -10.32 -3.97
C GLU A 119 4.56 -11.40 -3.22
N HIS A 120 5.57 -11.97 -3.88
CA HIS A 120 6.42 -13.03 -3.31
C HIS A 120 7.42 -12.54 -2.25
N CYS A 121 7.54 -11.22 -2.03
CA CYS A 121 8.34 -10.69 -0.92
C CYS A 121 7.58 -10.72 0.42
N ILE A 122 6.26 -10.96 0.39
CA ILE A 122 5.35 -10.89 1.54
C ILE A 122 4.73 -12.27 1.85
N GLU A 123 5.00 -13.28 1.03
CA GLU A 123 4.49 -14.65 1.16
C GLU A 123 5.39 -15.54 2.04
#